data_AF-A0A816DNC1-F1
#
_entry.id   AF-A0A816DNC1-F1
#
_cell.length_a   1.000
_cell.length_b   1.000
_cell.length_c   1.000
_cell.angle_alpha   90.00
_cell.angle_beta   90.00
_cell.angle_gamma   90.00
#
_symmetry.space_group_name_H-M   'P 1'
#
loop_
_entity.id
_entity.type
_entity.pdbx_description
1 polymer ?
#
loop_
_entity_poly.entity_id
_entity_poly.type
_entity_poly.pdbx_seq_one_letter_code
_entity_poly.pdbx_strand_id
1 'polypeptide(L)'
;MNDSSSWSPAQQFCAFDFAVTGDKNFAQSSLQAAQVLTELKNTIDHNPPEFDSALPLERSVREGDFVQITFTANNAQPSLITYNVTNKPPTSSFDETTGLFEWHVPKIAGRSSASSKQAMIVQAKDALSNMTSTHDVLFNIEPKLVSKAVKKSTKWVIIIIMIILETFEC
;
A
#
# COMPACT_ATOMS: atom_id res chain seq x y z
N MET A 1 6.15 32.02 47.90
CA MET A 1 6.63 32.13 46.51
C MET A 1 6.26 30.83 45.84
N ASN A 2 5.38 30.86 44.84
CA ASN A 2 4.97 29.65 44.11
C ASN A 2 6.20 29.05 43.42
N ASP A 3 6.39 27.74 43.59
CA ASP A 3 7.46 27.00 42.94
C ASP A 3 7.25 27.02 41.41
N SER A 4 8.13 27.73 40.70
CA SER A 4 8.08 27.88 39.25
C SER A 4 8.53 26.62 38.49
N SER A 5 8.91 25.55 39.20
CA SER A 5 9.30 24.27 38.62
C SER A 5 8.21 23.60 37.77
N SER A 6 6.94 23.96 38.00
CA SER A 6 5.77 23.43 37.28
C SER A 6 5.28 24.32 36.14
N TRP A 7 5.91 25.46 35.89
CA TRP A 7 5.43 26.42 34.90
C TRP A 7 5.70 25.97 33.48
N SER A 8 4.73 26.18 32.59
CA SER A 8 4.94 26.04 31.16
C SER A 8 5.95 27.09 30.64
N PRO A 9 6.60 26.86 29.49
CA PRO A 9 7.47 27.87 28.88
C PRO A 9 6.78 29.23 28.70
N ALA A 10 5.49 29.24 28.34
CA ALA A 10 4.70 30.48 28.19
C ALA A 10 4.50 31.22 29.52
N GLN A 11 4.27 30.49 30.62
CA GLN A 11 4.16 31.08 31.96
C GLN A 11 5.50 31.63 32.46
N GLN A 12 6.61 30.97 32.12
CA GLN A 12 7.96 31.45 32.43
C GLN A 12 8.26 32.77 31.71
N PHE A 13 7.92 32.90 30.42
CA PHE A 13 8.08 34.16 29.67
C PHE A 13 7.26 35.30 30.28
N CYS A 14 5.98 35.06 30.58
CA CYS A 14 5.11 36.05 31.22
C CYS A 14 5.70 36.59 32.53
N ALA A 15 6.16 35.69 33.39
CA ALA A 15 6.72 36.08 34.68
C ALA A 15 8.06 36.80 34.57
N PHE A 16 8.93 36.39 33.64
CA PHE A 16 10.18 37.07 33.36
C PHE A 16 9.93 38.51 32.86
N ASP A 17 9.04 38.67 31.88
CA ASP A 17 8.74 39.97 31.30
C ASP A 17 8.07 40.90 32.32
N PHE A 18 7.19 40.40 33.18
CA PHE A 18 6.65 41.18 34.28
C PHE A 18 7.75 41.59 35.29
N ALA A 19 8.66 40.68 35.65
CA ALA A 19 9.73 40.98 36.59
C ALA A 19 10.71 42.03 36.08
N VAL A 20 10.96 42.05 34.77
CA VAL A 20 11.86 43.03 34.12
C VAL A 20 11.18 44.38 33.89
N THR A 21 9.91 44.38 33.47
CA THR A 21 9.22 45.61 33.00
C THR A 21 8.31 46.25 34.03
N GLY A 22 7.79 45.47 34.99
CA GLY A 22 6.72 45.88 35.90
C GLY A 22 5.35 46.08 35.21
N ASP A 23 5.24 45.84 33.91
CA ASP A 23 4.02 46.05 33.13
C ASP A 23 3.27 44.72 32.92
N LYS A 24 2.08 44.63 33.52
CA LYS A 24 1.22 43.45 33.40
C LYS A 24 0.64 43.26 32.01
N ASN A 25 0.36 44.34 31.28
CA ASN A 25 -0.21 44.26 29.94
C ASN A 25 0.83 43.73 28.95
N PHE A 26 2.08 44.19 29.10
CA PHE A 26 3.20 43.67 28.33
C PHE A 26 3.41 42.17 28.60
N ALA A 27 3.49 41.78 29.87
CA ALA A 27 3.65 40.38 30.27
C ALA A 27 2.52 39.47 29.77
N GLN A 28 1.27 39.94 29.79
CA GLN A 28 0.13 39.19 29.26
C GLN A 28 0.18 39.05 27.74
N SER A 29 0.67 40.07 27.04
CA SER A 29 0.88 40.00 25.59
C SER A 29 1.97 38.97 25.26
N SER A 30 3.04 38.92 26.04
CA SER A 30 4.09 37.89 25.92
C SER A 30 3.57 36.48 26.19
N LEU A 31 2.70 36.29 27.21
CA LEU A 31 2.04 35.02 27.46
C LEU A 31 1.26 34.55 26.23
N GLN A 32 0.45 35.44 25.66
CA GLN A 32 -0.38 35.12 24.51
C GLN A 32 0.45 34.83 23.26
N ALA A 33 1.51 35.60 23.02
CA ALA A 33 2.45 35.32 21.92
C ALA A 33 3.14 33.96 22.08
N ALA A 34 3.59 33.61 23.29
CA ALA A 34 4.23 32.31 23.55
C ALA A 34 3.26 31.13 23.45
N GLN A 35 1.99 31.32 23.84
CA GLN A 35 0.94 30.32 23.62
C GLN A 35 0.66 30.12 22.13
N VAL A 36 0.53 31.20 21.36
CA VAL A 36 0.37 31.14 19.89
C VAL A 36 1.56 30.45 19.23
N LEU A 37 2.79 30.72 19.67
CA LEU A 37 3.98 30.03 19.15
C LEU A 37 3.98 28.53 19.47
N THR A 38 3.49 28.15 20.65
CA THR A 38 3.37 26.73 21.04
C THR A 38 2.33 26.01 20.19
N GLU A 39 1.17 26.65 20.01
CA GLU A 39 0.09 26.16 19.14
C GLU A 39 0.58 26.06 17.70
N LEU A 40 1.25 27.10 17.19
CA LEU A 40 1.81 27.12 15.85
C LEU A 40 2.90 26.05 15.67
N LYS A 41 3.78 25.84 16.65
CA LYS A 41 4.79 24.77 16.60
C LYS A 41 4.14 23.39 16.48
N ASN A 42 3.03 23.14 17.18
CA ASN A 42 2.26 21.91 17.04
C ASN A 42 1.59 21.79 15.66
N THR A 43 1.46 22.90 14.91
CA THR A 43 0.93 22.92 13.54
C THR A 43 1.99 22.91 12.43
N ILE A 44 3.27 23.14 12.73
CA ILE A 44 4.34 23.23 11.72
C ILE A 44 5.08 21.90 11.53
N ASP A 45 4.96 20.95 12.47
CA ASP A 45 5.61 19.63 12.38
C ASP A 45 4.79 18.59 11.56
N HIS A 46 4.05 19.06 10.55
CA HIS A 46 3.24 18.22 9.67
C HIS A 46 4.01 17.96 8.38
N ASN A 47 4.89 16.98 8.39
CA ASN A 47 5.25 16.31 7.14
C ASN A 47 4.10 15.37 6.73
N PRO A 48 3.87 15.14 5.43
CA PRO A 48 2.91 14.13 5.02
C PRO A 48 3.37 12.76 5.58
N PRO A 49 2.45 11.80 5.80
CA PRO A 49 2.84 10.45 6.20
C PRO A 49 3.86 9.85 5.23
N GLU A 50 4.91 9.22 5.73
CA GLU A 50 5.92 8.56 4.91
C GLU A 50 5.70 7.05 4.92
N PHE A 51 5.53 6.46 3.74
CA PHE A 51 5.39 5.01 3.58
C PHE A 51 6.71 4.29 3.88
N ASP A 52 6.62 3.08 4.43
CA ASP A 52 7.80 2.23 4.64
C ASP A 52 8.49 1.92 3.30
N SER A 53 9.77 2.28 3.20
CA SER A 53 10.64 2.02 2.05
C SER A 53 10.75 0.55 1.65
N ALA A 54 10.41 -0.39 2.55
CA ALA A 54 10.37 -1.82 2.27
C ALA A 54 9.12 -2.25 1.47
N LEU A 55 8.12 -1.38 1.32
CA LEU A 55 6.93 -1.68 0.52
C LEU A 55 7.30 -1.88 -0.96
N PRO A 56 6.67 -2.87 -1.64
CA PRO A 56 7.01 -3.17 -3.02
C PRO A 56 6.56 -2.04 -3.96
N LEU A 57 7.41 -1.67 -4.91
CA LEU A 57 7.04 -0.83 -6.06
C LEU A 57 6.54 -1.68 -7.24
N GLU A 58 7.07 -2.90 -7.37
CA GLU A 58 6.58 -3.91 -8.31
C GLU A 58 6.43 -5.26 -7.62
N ARG A 59 5.47 -6.07 -8.07
CA ARG A 59 5.28 -7.43 -7.57
C ARG A 59 4.82 -8.39 -8.67
N SER A 60 5.61 -9.41 -8.95
CA SER A 60 5.21 -10.50 -9.84
C SER A 60 4.32 -11.51 -9.11
N VAL A 61 3.19 -11.85 -9.71
CA VAL A 61 2.20 -12.80 -9.16
C VAL A 61 1.68 -13.69 -10.28
N ARG A 62 1.17 -14.88 -9.96
CA ARG A 62 0.49 -15.72 -10.94
C ARG A 62 -1.01 -15.70 -10.73
N GLU A 63 -1.73 -16.01 -11.80
CA GLU A 63 -3.18 -16.25 -11.72
C GLU A 63 -3.55 -17.29 -10.65
N GLY A 64 -4.58 -17.00 -9.86
CA GLY A 64 -5.03 -17.84 -8.76
C GLY A 64 -4.13 -17.80 -7.52
N ASP A 65 -3.08 -16.98 -7.49
CA ASP A 65 -2.33 -16.73 -6.27
C ASP A 65 -3.15 -15.85 -5.31
N PHE A 66 -2.80 -15.90 -4.03
CA PHE A 66 -3.31 -14.99 -3.01
C PHE A 66 -2.19 -14.03 -2.59
N VAL A 67 -2.50 -12.73 -2.57
CA VAL A 67 -1.58 -11.66 -2.23
C VAL A 67 -2.06 -10.96 -0.98
N GLN A 68 -1.14 -10.74 -0.04
CA GLN A 68 -1.38 -9.95 1.17
C GLN A 68 -0.23 -8.94 1.34
N ILE A 69 -0.58 -7.66 1.54
CA ILE A 69 0.36 -6.55 1.78
C ILE A 69 -0.26 -5.64 2.84
N THR A 70 0.50 -5.23 3.84
CA THR A 70 0.07 -4.18 4.77
C THR A 70 0.83 -2.91 4.45
N PHE A 71 0.12 -1.88 3.98
CA PHE A 71 0.69 -0.58 3.68
C PHE A 71 0.79 0.23 4.96
N THR A 72 2.02 0.43 5.44
CA THR A 72 2.28 1.21 6.65
C THR A 72 2.95 2.52 6.29
N ALA A 73 2.42 3.61 6.85
CA ALA A 73 3.02 4.93 6.80
C ALA A 73 3.19 5.48 8.22
N ASN A 74 4.21 6.30 8.42
CA ASN A 74 4.50 6.96 9.70
C ASN A 74 4.53 8.49 9.53
N ASN A 75 4.07 9.20 10.55
CA ASN A 75 4.28 10.64 10.72
C ASN A 75 4.54 10.91 12.22
N ALA A 76 4.55 12.17 12.63
CA ALA A 76 4.71 12.54 14.04
C ALA A 76 3.52 12.09 14.93
N GLN A 77 2.35 11.75 14.35
CA GLN A 77 1.15 11.27 15.07
C GLN A 77 0.48 10.08 14.34
N PRO A 78 1.03 8.85 14.45
CA PRO A 78 0.61 7.70 13.63
C PRO A 78 -0.86 7.28 13.79
N SER A 79 -1.48 7.57 14.94
CA SER A 79 -2.89 7.26 15.23
C SER A 79 -3.89 8.10 14.43
N LEU A 80 -3.42 9.05 13.63
CA LEU A 80 -4.23 9.98 12.85
C LEU A 80 -4.07 9.78 11.33
N ILE A 81 -3.48 8.66 10.91
CA ILE A 81 -3.33 8.31 9.50
C ILE A 81 -4.55 7.51 9.04
N THR A 82 -5.19 7.95 7.96
CA THR A 82 -6.22 7.19 7.25
C THR A 82 -5.72 6.82 5.86
N TYR A 83 -5.98 5.59 5.41
CA TYR A 83 -5.57 5.12 4.10
C TYR A 83 -6.73 5.19 3.09
N ASN A 84 -6.39 5.27 1.80
CA ASN A 84 -7.33 5.14 0.70
C ASN A 84 -6.64 4.43 -0.47
N VAL A 85 -7.41 3.79 -1.35
CA VAL A 85 -6.86 3.11 -2.53
C VAL A 85 -7.61 3.48 -3.79
N THR A 86 -6.86 3.72 -4.86
CA THR A 86 -7.39 3.94 -6.22
C THR A 86 -6.81 2.91 -7.17
N ASN A 87 -7.52 2.65 -8.28
CA ASN A 87 -7.19 1.58 -9.24
C ASN A 87 -7.04 0.20 -8.59
N LYS A 88 -7.81 -0.05 -7.53
CA LYS A 88 -7.81 -1.31 -6.81
C LYS A 88 -8.14 -2.50 -7.75
N PRO A 89 -7.36 -3.60 -7.74
CA PRO A 89 -7.65 -4.75 -8.60
C PRO A 89 -9.05 -5.33 -8.37
N PRO A 90 -9.68 -5.96 -9.37
CA PRO A 90 -10.90 -6.72 -9.16
C PRO A 90 -10.66 -7.83 -8.13
N THR A 91 -11.71 -8.25 -7.41
CA THR A 91 -11.67 -9.33 -6.40
C THR A 91 -10.66 -9.16 -5.26
N SER A 92 -10.24 -7.92 -4.99
CA SER A 92 -9.43 -7.56 -3.81
C SER A 92 -10.24 -6.80 -2.76
N SER A 93 -9.75 -6.78 -1.53
CA SER A 93 -10.20 -5.95 -0.41
C SER A 93 -9.07 -5.03 0.06
N PHE A 94 -9.45 -3.90 0.65
CA PHE A 94 -8.53 -2.97 1.30
C PHE A 94 -9.18 -2.43 2.57
N ASP A 95 -8.49 -2.56 3.70
CA ASP A 95 -8.90 -1.95 4.97
C ASP A 95 -8.26 -0.56 5.08
N GLU A 96 -9.09 0.48 5.03
CA GLU A 96 -8.65 1.89 5.09
C GLU A 96 -8.12 2.31 6.47
N THR A 97 -8.39 1.53 7.52
CA THR A 97 -7.91 1.79 8.88
C THR A 97 -6.54 1.16 9.10
N THR A 98 -6.34 -0.08 8.65
CA THR A 98 -5.10 -0.83 8.89
C THR A 98 -4.13 -0.82 7.70
N GLY A 99 -4.57 -0.35 6.53
CA GLY A 99 -3.79 -0.44 5.29
C GLY A 99 -3.63 -1.87 4.77
N LEU A 100 -4.45 -2.82 5.24
CA LEU A 100 -4.35 -4.23 4.84
C LEU A 100 -4.99 -4.42 3.46
N PHE A 101 -4.18 -4.81 2.48
CA PHE A 101 -4.60 -5.21 1.15
C PHE A 101 -4.58 -6.73 1.00
N GLU A 102 -5.68 -7.30 0.53
CA GLU A 102 -5.78 -8.71 0.19
C GLU A 102 -6.34 -8.89 -1.22
N TRP A 103 -5.78 -9.82 -1.97
CA TRP A 103 -6.21 -10.04 -3.35
C TRP A 103 -6.11 -11.50 -3.77
N HIS A 104 -7.25 -12.04 -4.20
CA HIS A 104 -7.30 -13.28 -4.98
C HIS A 104 -7.11 -12.93 -6.44
N VAL A 105 -5.93 -13.24 -7.00
CA VAL A 105 -5.62 -12.96 -8.39
C VAL A 105 -6.56 -13.79 -9.28
N PRO A 106 -7.40 -13.17 -10.13
CA PRO A 106 -8.35 -13.91 -10.94
C PRO A 106 -7.62 -14.83 -11.93
N LYS A 107 -8.24 -15.97 -12.23
CA LYS A 107 -7.81 -16.79 -13.37
C LYS A 107 -8.21 -16.07 -14.66
N ILE A 108 -7.28 -15.86 -15.57
CA ILE A 108 -7.58 -15.25 -16.86
C ILE A 108 -8.27 -16.32 -17.70
N ALA A 109 -9.52 -16.07 -18.08
CA ALA A 109 -10.30 -17.03 -18.85
C ALA A 109 -9.73 -17.15 -20.27
N GLY A 110 -9.17 -18.32 -20.59
CA GLY A 110 -8.63 -18.64 -21.90
C GLY A 110 -7.16 -19.05 -21.85
N ARG A 111 -6.67 -19.70 -22.91
CA ARG A 111 -5.26 -20.13 -23.04
C ARG A 111 -4.31 -18.95 -23.31
N SER A 112 -4.50 -17.83 -22.61
CA SER A 112 -3.61 -16.69 -22.76
C SER A 112 -2.28 -17.05 -22.12
N SER A 113 -1.22 -17.08 -22.92
CA SER A 113 0.16 -17.10 -22.42
C SER A 113 0.70 -15.68 -22.20
N ALA A 114 -0.14 -14.65 -22.35
CA ALA A 114 0.28 -13.26 -22.21
C ALA A 114 0.18 -12.81 -20.74
N SER A 115 1.28 -12.24 -20.24
CA SER A 115 1.30 -11.52 -18.97
C SER A 115 0.46 -10.25 -19.03
N SER A 116 -0.16 -9.86 -17.91
CA SER A 116 -0.88 -8.59 -17.77
C SER A 116 -0.29 -7.74 -16.64
N LYS A 117 -0.62 -6.45 -16.62
CA LYS A 117 -0.16 -5.50 -15.60
C LYS A 117 -1.34 -4.83 -14.93
N GLN A 118 -1.26 -4.63 -13.62
CA GLN A 118 -2.27 -3.92 -12.82
C GLN A 118 -1.56 -2.95 -11.86
N ALA A 119 -1.80 -1.65 -12.02
CA ALA A 119 -1.30 -0.64 -11.10
C ALA A 119 -2.33 -0.37 -9.99
N MET A 120 -1.86 -0.13 -8.78
CA MET A 120 -2.67 0.28 -7.63
C MET A 120 -1.97 1.42 -6.92
N ILE A 121 -2.72 2.43 -6.50
CA ILE A 121 -2.18 3.61 -5.81
C ILE A 121 -2.81 3.66 -4.44
N VAL A 122 -1.98 3.60 -3.40
CA VAL A 122 -2.40 3.74 -2.00
C VAL A 122 -2.05 5.14 -1.54
N GLN A 123 -2.98 5.79 -0.86
CA GLN A 123 -2.81 7.12 -0.27
C GLN A 123 -2.81 7.00 1.24
N ALA A 124 -1.88 7.68 1.91
CA ALA A 124 -1.90 7.86 3.36
C ALA A 124 -2.12 9.33 3.66
N LYS A 125 -3.16 9.61 4.43
CA LYS A 125 -3.61 10.96 4.74
C LYS A 125 -3.54 11.22 6.23
N ASP A 126 -2.91 12.32 6.59
CA ASP A 126 -2.96 12.87 7.94
C ASP A 126 -4.32 13.56 8.16
N ALA A 127 -5.06 13.10 9.17
CA ALA A 127 -6.40 13.59 9.48
C ALA A 127 -6.42 15.04 10.01
N LEU A 128 -5.33 15.57 10.55
CA LEU A 128 -5.24 16.94 11.07
C LEU A 128 -4.81 17.93 10.00
N SER A 129 -3.73 17.61 9.29
CA SER A 129 -3.12 18.53 8.32
C SER A 129 -3.71 18.41 6.91
N ASN A 130 -4.54 17.38 6.66
CA ASN A 130 -5.07 17.04 5.32
C ASN A 130 -3.94 16.78 4.29
N MET A 131 -2.71 16.58 4.76
CA MET A 131 -1.55 16.27 3.93
C MET A 131 -1.58 14.79 3.56
N THR A 132 -1.28 14.51 2.29
CA THR A 132 -1.41 13.18 1.71
C THR A 132 -0.12 12.78 1.03
N SER A 133 0.29 11.53 1.18
CA SER A 133 1.33 10.87 0.39
C SER A 133 0.76 9.70 -0.40
N THR A 134 1.49 9.24 -1.41
CA THR A 134 1.08 8.15 -2.30
C THR A 134 2.15 7.08 -2.39
N HIS A 135 1.74 5.81 -2.45
CA HIS A 135 2.57 4.66 -2.76
C HIS A 135 1.96 3.87 -3.93
N ASP A 136 2.73 3.76 -5.00
CA ASP A 136 2.30 3.08 -6.22
C ASP A 136 2.87 1.66 -6.26
N VAL A 137 2.02 0.69 -6.62
CA VAL A 137 2.43 -0.71 -6.80
C VAL A 137 2.00 -1.20 -8.17
N LEU A 138 2.95 -1.73 -8.92
CA LEU A 138 2.71 -2.42 -10.20
C LEU A 138 2.72 -3.94 -10.01
N PHE A 139 1.57 -4.58 -10.18
CA PHE A 139 1.47 -6.04 -10.23
C PHE A 139 1.73 -6.55 -11.65
N ASN A 140 2.75 -7.38 -11.80
CA ASN A 140 3.05 -8.12 -13.03
C ASN A 140 2.42 -9.52 -12.92
N ILE A 141 1.32 -9.74 -13.65
CA ILE A 141 0.50 -10.96 -13.54
C ILE A 141 0.91 -11.95 -14.62
N GLU A 142 1.47 -13.08 -14.20
CA GLU A 142 1.89 -14.19 -15.06
C GLU A 142 0.80 -15.25 -15.20
N PRO A 143 0.56 -15.78 -16.42
CA PRO A 143 -0.40 -16.84 -16.63
C PRO A 143 0.11 -18.19 -16.11
N LYS A 144 -0.80 -19.00 -15.56
CA LYS A 144 -0.49 -20.42 -15.28
C LYS A 144 -0.68 -21.23 -16.55
N LEU A 145 0.42 -21.59 -17.21
CA LEU A 145 0.39 -22.46 -18.38
C LEU A 145 -0.16 -23.85 -18.00
N VAL A 146 -1.35 -24.19 -18.49
CA VAL A 146 -1.87 -25.56 -18.39
C VAL A 146 -1.15 -26.41 -19.43
N SER A 147 -0.31 -27.37 -19.00
CA SER A 147 0.32 -28.31 -19.92
C SER A 147 -0.76 -29.11 -20.66
N LYS A 148 -0.78 -29.05 -22.00
CA LYS A 148 -1.64 -29.93 -22.80
C LYS A 148 -1.12 -31.36 -22.64
N ALA A 149 -1.91 -32.25 -22.02
CA ALA A 149 -1.66 -33.68 -22.12
C ALA A 149 -1.78 -34.09 -23.60
N VAL A 150 -0.66 -34.48 -24.23
CA VAL A 150 -0.65 -35.03 -25.58
C VAL A 150 -1.30 -36.42 -25.52
N LYS A 151 -2.56 -36.55 -25.99
CA LYS A 151 -3.15 -37.87 -26.20
C LYS A 151 -2.43 -38.53 -27.38
N LYS A 152 -1.62 -39.56 -27.11
CA LYS A 152 -0.98 -40.39 -28.12
C LYS A 152 -2.09 -41.13 -28.89
N SER A 153 -2.30 -40.75 -30.15
CA SER A 153 -3.23 -41.44 -31.05
C SER A 153 -2.55 -42.69 -31.60
N THR A 154 -2.84 -43.84 -31.01
CA THR A 154 -2.38 -45.12 -31.53
C THR A 154 -3.35 -45.58 -32.62
N LYS A 155 -3.02 -45.33 -33.89
CA LYS A 155 -3.73 -45.96 -35.01
C LYS A 155 -3.33 -47.45 -35.09
N TRP A 156 -4.30 -48.34 -34.96
CA TRP A 156 -4.12 -49.76 -35.26
C TRP A 156 -4.08 -49.94 -36.78
N VAL A 157 -2.94 -50.39 -37.31
CA VAL A 157 -2.83 -50.85 -38.70
C VAL A 157 -3.29 -52.30 -38.73
N ILE A 158 -4.47 -52.56 -39.31
CA ILE A 158 -4.91 -53.92 -39.64
C ILE A 158 -4.18 -54.33 -40.92
N ILE A 159 -3.19 -55.21 -40.80
CA ILE A 159 -2.56 -55.87 -41.95
C ILE A 159 -3.47 -57.02 -42.36
N ILE A 160 -4.19 -56.88 -43.48
CA ILE A 160 -4.88 -58.00 -44.14
C ILE A 160 -3.83 -58.74 -44.97
N ILE A 161 -3.36 -59.88 -44.47
CA ILE A 161 -2.59 -60.84 -45.27
C ILE A 161 -3.60 -61.65 -46.09
N MET A 162 -3.74 -61.34 -47.38
CA MET A 162 -4.37 -62.25 -48.34
C MET A 162 -3.33 -63.29 -48.78
N ILE A 163 -3.44 -64.49 -48.21
CA ILE A 163 -2.83 -65.70 -48.76
C ILE A 163 -3.65 -66.09 -49.99
N ILE A 164 -3.07 -65.95 -51.19
CA ILE A 164 -3.51 -66.72 -52.35
C ILE A 164 -2.32 -67.59 -52.74
N LEU A 165 -2.50 -68.89 -52.48
CA LEU A 165 -1.62 -69.98 -52.87
C LEU A 165 -1.95 -70.39 -54.32
N GLU A 166 -0.90 -70.76 -55.05
CA GLU A 166 -0.88 -71.71 -56.18
C GLU A 166 -1.44 -71.22 -57.54
N THR A 167 -0.54 -70.86 -58.47
CA THR A 167 0.08 -71.68 -59.54
C THR A 167 -0.90 -72.08 -60.66
N PHE A 168 -0.58 -71.75 -61.91
CA PHE A 168 -0.32 -72.72 -62.99
C PHE A 168 0.10 -71.98 -64.27
N GLU A 169 1.04 -72.60 -64.97
CA GLU A 169 1.73 -72.15 -66.19
C GLU A 169 0.82 -72.19 -67.43
N CYS A 170 0.91 -71.14 -68.25
CA CYS A 170 1.20 -71.14 -69.70
C CYS A 170 1.21 -69.69 -70.21
#